data_AF-U9SQL3-F1
#
_entry.id   AF-U9SQL3-F1
#
_cell.length_a   1.000
_cell.length_b   1.000
_cell.length_c   1.000
_cell.angle_alpha   90.00
_cell.angle_beta   90.00
_cell.angle_gamma   90.00
#
_symmetry.space_group_name_H-M   'P 1'
#
loop_
_entity.id
_entity.type
_entity.pdbx_description
1 polymer ?
#
loop_
_entity_poly.entity_id
_entity_poly.type
_entity_poly.pdbx_seq_one_letter_code
_entity_poly.pdbx_strand_id
1 'polypeptide(L)'
;NVKVVKKIVDQNVELQISKKKSDQETKKAIIEDYQERVNQLQTEQHTINEISLKFAQFLRQNAIAAFNDAYADYLDHFINEEKIKKSADPNRYDDEILKGLEATKRSYLEQIEVIKKAIETNDPSMPTISPNDIAKLEQQLYNLPINGHTLKKIKDEAKRSQNNVFRYRESYYSRSKNFISSTFAKIFR
;
A
#
# COMPACT_ATOMS: atom_id res chain seq x y z
N ASN A 1 71.43 33.79 3.15
CA ASN A 1 70.28 34.00 2.24
C ASN A 1 69.09 33.15 2.67
N VAL A 2 68.26 33.67 3.57
CA VAL A 2 67.01 33.00 3.95
C VAL A 2 65.92 33.48 3.00
N LYS A 3 65.45 32.60 2.12
CA LYS A 3 64.29 32.86 1.26
C LYS A 3 63.05 32.93 2.15
N VAL A 4 62.53 34.13 2.39
CA VAL A 4 61.21 34.31 2.99
C VAL A 4 60.18 34.03 1.92
N VAL A 5 59.58 32.84 1.95
CA VAL A 5 58.44 32.50 1.10
C VAL A 5 57.22 33.23 1.69
N LYS A 6 56.88 34.39 1.14
CA LYS A 6 55.64 35.10 1.50
C LYS A 6 54.45 34.29 1.00
N LYS A 7 53.71 33.67 1.91
CA LYS A 7 52.44 32.99 1.62
C LYS A 7 51.37 34.07 1.37
N ILE A 8 51.03 34.29 0.11
CA ILE A 8 49.93 35.18 -0.27
C ILE A 8 48.65 34.34 -0.24
N VAL A 9 47.71 34.69 0.63
CA VAL A 9 46.39 34.06 0.70
C VAL A 9 45.41 35.00 0.01
N ASP A 10 44.80 34.51 -1.08
CA ASP A 10 43.72 35.22 -1.77
C ASP A 10 42.40 34.90 -1.07
N GLN A 11 41.83 35.91 -0.41
CA GLN A 11 40.59 35.79 0.35
C GLN A 11 39.39 35.40 -0.54
N ASN A 12 39.38 35.77 -1.82
CA ASN A 12 38.32 35.38 -2.75
C ASN A 12 38.41 33.89 -3.07
N VAL A 13 39.63 33.35 -3.22
CA VAL A 13 39.85 31.90 -3.41
C VAL A 13 39.42 31.12 -2.16
N GLU A 14 39.75 31.62 -0.97
CA GLU A 14 39.35 30.99 0.30
C GLU A 14 37.83 30.97 0.50
N LEU A 15 37.15 32.08 0.18
CA LEU A 15 35.68 32.15 0.19
C LEU A 15 35.04 31.18 -0.82
N GLN A 16 35.59 31.08 -2.02
CA GLN A 16 35.08 30.13 -3.03
C GLN A 16 35.28 28.67 -2.60
N ILE A 17 36.40 28.33 -1.97
CA ILE A 17 36.66 26.99 -1.43
C ILE A 17 35.67 26.68 -0.30
N SER A 18 35.49 27.62 0.64
CA SER A 18 34.53 27.51 1.75
C SER A 18 33.11 27.27 1.24
N LYS A 19 32.65 28.08 0.27
CA LYS A 19 31.32 27.94 -0.31
C LYS A 19 31.12 26.59 -0.99
N LYS A 20 32.07 26.16 -1.83
CA LYS A 20 32.01 24.86 -2.51
C LYS A 20 31.98 23.69 -1.51
N LYS A 21 32.72 23.79 -0.41
CA LYS A 21 32.72 22.78 0.67
C LYS A 21 31.35 22.70 1.33
N SER A 22 30.74 23.84 1.65
CA SER A 22 29.38 23.92 2.22
C SER A 22 28.32 23.36 1.26
N ASP A 23 28.42 23.66 -0.04
CA ASP A 23 27.53 23.09 -1.06
C ASP A 23 27.66 21.56 -1.15
N GLN A 24 28.90 21.04 -1.06
CA GLN A 24 29.17 19.61 -1.07
C GLN A 24 28.63 18.90 0.17
N GLU A 25 28.81 19.50 1.35
CA GLU A 25 28.26 19.01 2.62
C GLU A 25 26.72 18.96 2.57
N THR A 26 26.09 20.01 2.03
CA THR A 26 24.64 20.07 1.85
C THR A 26 24.13 18.96 0.91
N LYS A 27 24.78 18.79 -0.24
CA LYS A 27 24.42 17.70 -1.18
C LYS A 27 24.56 16.33 -0.56
N LYS A 28 25.61 16.11 0.24
CA LYS A 28 25.84 14.84 0.94
C LYS A 28 24.73 14.56 1.95
N ALA A 29 24.37 15.55 2.78
CA ALA A 29 23.28 15.41 3.75
C ALA A 29 21.94 15.07 3.06
N ILE A 30 21.65 15.70 1.92
CA ILE A 30 20.44 15.39 1.14
C ILE A 30 20.46 13.93 0.62
N ILE A 31 21.59 13.46 0.09
CA ILE A 31 21.72 12.07 -0.37
C ILE A 31 21.52 11.08 0.78
N GLU A 32 22.09 11.38 1.95
CA GLU A 32 21.94 10.55 3.15
C GLU A 32 20.47 10.46 3.60
N ASP A 33 19.75 11.58 3.62
CA ASP A 33 18.31 11.63 3.94
C ASP A 33 17.47 10.82 2.96
N TYR A 34 17.73 10.96 1.65
CA TYR A 34 17.03 10.14 0.64
C TYR A 34 17.34 8.65 0.78
N GLN A 35 18.57 8.28 1.09
CA GLN A 35 18.94 6.87 1.30
C GLN A 35 18.24 6.30 2.53
N GLU A 36 18.18 7.04 3.63
CA GLU A 36 17.43 6.63 4.82
C GLU A 36 15.95 6.45 4.47
N ARG A 37 15.37 7.39 3.72
CA ARG A 37 13.97 7.31 3.30
C ARG A 37 13.68 6.08 2.43
N VAL A 38 14.57 5.75 1.49
CA VAL A 38 14.47 4.53 0.67
C VAL A 38 14.47 3.29 1.57
N ASN A 39 15.39 3.22 2.53
CA ASN A 39 15.49 2.06 3.44
C ASN A 39 14.23 1.90 4.30
N GLN A 40 13.67 3.00 4.80
CA GLN A 40 12.42 2.99 5.56
C GLN A 40 11.26 2.47 4.70
N LEU A 41 11.13 2.96 3.46
CA LEU A 41 10.08 2.53 2.53
C LEU A 41 10.20 1.05 2.17
N GLN A 42 11.42 0.55 1.94
CA GLN A 42 11.67 -0.86 1.68
C GLN A 42 11.29 -1.73 2.89
N THR A 43 11.59 -1.26 4.10
CA THR A 43 11.21 -1.97 5.34
C THR A 43 9.69 -2.05 5.47
N GLU A 44 8.97 -0.95 5.26
CA GLU A 44 7.51 -0.97 5.31
C GLU A 44 6.90 -1.86 4.23
N GLN A 45 7.41 -1.79 3.00
CA GLN A 45 6.95 -2.64 1.91
C GLN A 45 7.10 -4.12 2.26
N HIS A 46 8.24 -4.49 2.85
CA HIS A 46 8.46 -5.86 3.32
C HIS A 46 7.46 -6.27 4.40
N THR A 47 7.24 -5.43 5.42
CA THR A 47 6.23 -5.69 6.46
C THR A 47 4.81 -5.82 5.89
N ILE A 48 4.43 -4.97 4.94
CA ILE A 48 3.13 -5.03 4.27
C ILE A 48 2.99 -6.35 3.51
N ASN A 49 4.01 -6.77 2.76
CA ASN A 49 4.01 -8.04 2.03
C ASN A 49 3.80 -9.24 2.96
N GLU A 50 4.52 -9.29 4.09
CA GLU A 50 4.39 -10.37 5.06
C GLU A 50 2.99 -10.42 5.71
N ILE A 51 2.43 -9.24 6.03
CA ILE A 51 1.09 -9.16 6.61
C ILE A 51 0.02 -9.54 5.58
N SER A 52 0.14 -9.11 4.33
CA SER A 52 -0.75 -9.52 3.23
C SER A 52 -0.77 -11.03 3.06
N LEU A 53 0.39 -11.69 3.15
CA LEU A 53 0.49 -13.15 3.12
C LEU A 53 -0.26 -13.81 4.28
N LYS A 54 -0.10 -13.29 5.50
CA LYS A 54 -0.81 -13.79 6.69
C LYS A 54 -2.33 -13.59 6.57
N PHE A 55 -2.78 -12.49 5.99
CA PHE A 55 -4.20 -12.29 5.69
C PHE A 55 -4.71 -13.31 4.67
N ALA A 56 -3.98 -13.54 3.58
CA ALA A 56 -4.35 -14.54 2.59
C ALA A 56 -4.40 -15.96 3.19
N GLN A 57 -3.44 -16.29 4.05
CA GLN A 57 -3.43 -17.55 4.80
C GLN A 57 -4.69 -17.70 5.67
N PHE A 58 -4.99 -16.71 6.51
CA PHE A 58 -6.18 -16.73 7.37
C PHE A 58 -7.46 -16.89 6.57
N LEU A 59 -7.59 -16.13 5.48
CA LEU A 59 -8.77 -16.18 4.62
C LEU A 59 -8.92 -17.56 3.98
N ARG A 60 -7.83 -18.16 3.47
CA ARG A 60 -7.85 -19.52 2.92
C ARG A 60 -8.18 -20.60 3.95
N GLN A 61 -7.65 -20.47 5.17
CA GLN A 61 -7.92 -21.41 6.26
C GLN A 61 -9.41 -21.44 6.66
N ASN A 62 -10.13 -20.33 6.47
CA ASN A 62 -11.52 -20.18 6.91
C ASN A 62 -12.52 -20.14 5.74
N ALA A 63 -12.06 -20.08 4.50
CA ALA A 63 -12.93 -19.99 3.33
C ALA A 63 -13.53 -21.35 3.00
N ILE A 64 -14.87 -21.39 2.88
CA ILE A 64 -15.62 -22.57 2.40
C ILE A 64 -15.53 -22.69 0.85
N ALA A 65 -15.22 -21.58 0.16
CA ALA A 65 -15.17 -21.48 -1.29
C ALA A 65 -13.84 -20.91 -1.79
N ALA A 66 -13.68 -20.81 -3.11
CA ALA A 66 -12.48 -20.25 -3.74
C ALA A 66 -12.15 -18.86 -3.19
N PHE A 67 -10.91 -18.70 -2.73
CA PHE A 67 -10.36 -17.45 -2.21
C PHE A 67 -9.99 -16.51 -3.36
N ASN A 68 -10.55 -15.29 -3.35
CA ASN A 68 -10.11 -14.22 -4.25
C ASN A 68 -8.89 -13.49 -3.66
N ASP A 69 -7.78 -13.50 -4.39
CA ASP A 69 -6.54 -12.89 -3.97
C ASP A 69 -6.41 -11.45 -4.49
N ALA A 70 -7.10 -10.53 -3.79
CA ALA A 70 -7.10 -9.12 -4.15
C ALA A 70 -5.69 -8.49 -4.11
N TYR A 71 -4.73 -9.08 -3.41
CA TYR A 71 -3.36 -8.56 -3.37
C TYR A 71 -2.58 -8.91 -4.65
N ALA A 72 -2.75 -10.12 -5.17
CA ALA A 72 -2.20 -10.48 -6.48
C ALA A 72 -2.76 -9.57 -7.59
N ASP A 73 -4.07 -9.30 -7.58
CA ASP A 73 -4.74 -8.40 -8.53
C ASP A 73 -4.21 -6.97 -8.42
N TYR A 74 -3.96 -6.51 -7.20
CA TYR A 74 -3.35 -5.21 -6.95
C TYR A 74 -1.95 -5.13 -7.58
N LEU A 75 -1.10 -6.13 -7.36
CA LEU A 75 0.24 -6.15 -7.96
C LEU A 75 0.19 -6.19 -9.50
N ASP A 76 -0.77 -6.92 -10.07
CA ASP A 76 -0.99 -6.93 -11.52
C ASP A 76 -1.36 -5.57 -12.08
N HIS A 77 -2.21 -4.83 -11.37
CA HIS A 77 -2.55 -3.47 -11.76
C HIS A 77 -1.29 -2.58 -11.87
N PHE A 78 -0.42 -2.58 -10.86
CA PHE A 78 0.82 -1.78 -10.90
C PHE A 78 1.81 -2.25 -11.95
N ILE A 79 1.97 -3.56 -12.14
CA ILE A 79 2.85 -4.11 -13.18
C ILE A 79 2.37 -3.66 -14.57
N ASN A 80 1.06 -3.65 -14.80
CA ASN A 80 0.51 -3.21 -16.08
C ASN A 80 0.73 -1.70 -16.30
N GLU A 81 0.51 -0.88 -15.28
CA GLU A 81 0.81 0.56 -15.35
C GLU A 81 2.29 0.82 -15.67
N GLU A 82 3.21 0.09 -15.04
CA GLU A 82 4.65 0.21 -15.31
C GLU A 82 5.02 -0.26 -16.72
N LYS A 83 4.39 -1.31 -17.24
CA LYS A 83 4.56 -1.75 -18.64
C LYS A 83 4.08 -0.69 -19.63
N ILE A 84 2.99 0.02 -19.32
CA ILE A 84 2.50 1.14 -20.13
C ILE A 84 3.53 2.28 -20.14
N LYS A 85 4.06 2.66 -18.97
CA LYS A 85 5.10 3.70 -18.85
C LYS A 85 6.36 3.34 -19.64
N LYS A 86 6.83 2.10 -19.52
CA LYS A 86 7.97 1.58 -20.29
C LYS A 86 7.73 1.65 -21.79
N SER A 87 6.51 1.34 -22.23
CA SER A 87 6.15 1.39 -23.65
C SER A 87 6.07 2.83 -24.19
N ALA A 88 5.68 3.79 -23.34
CA ALA A 88 5.54 5.19 -23.72
C ALA A 88 6.89 5.91 -23.88
N ASP A 89 7.87 5.65 -23.01
CA ASP A 89 9.23 6.22 -23.12
C ASP A 89 10.31 5.19 -22.72
N PRO A 90 10.66 4.24 -23.59
CA PRO A 90 11.60 3.17 -23.27
C PRO A 90 13.00 3.66 -22.93
N ASN A 91 13.41 4.82 -23.46
CA ASN A 91 14.79 5.32 -23.31
C ASN A 91 15.02 6.01 -21.96
N ARG A 92 13.95 6.46 -21.30
CA ARG A 92 14.02 7.11 -19.98
C ARG A 92 13.41 6.27 -18.87
N TYR A 93 12.94 5.06 -19.19
CA TYR A 93 12.33 4.17 -18.24
C TYR A 93 13.37 3.46 -17.38
N ASP A 94 13.12 3.44 -16.07
CA ASP A 94 13.90 2.66 -15.12
C ASP A 94 13.25 1.28 -14.90
N ASP A 95 13.93 0.24 -15.36
CA ASP A 95 13.48 -1.14 -15.24
C ASP A 95 13.45 -1.68 -13.80
N GLU A 96 14.09 -1.01 -12.84
CA GLU A 96 14.15 -1.49 -11.45
C GLU A 96 12.78 -1.59 -10.80
N ILE A 97 11.88 -0.63 -11.08
CA ILE A 97 10.53 -0.61 -10.52
C ILE A 97 9.72 -1.81 -11.01
N LEU A 98 9.67 -2.03 -12.33
CA LEU A 98 8.96 -3.16 -12.92
C LEU A 98 9.51 -4.50 -12.42
N LYS A 99 10.84 -4.66 -12.41
CA LYS A 99 11.49 -5.86 -11.89
C LYS A 99 11.17 -6.11 -10.42
N GLY A 100 11.15 -5.05 -9.60
CA GLY A 100 10.81 -5.13 -8.19
C GLY A 100 9.36 -5.61 -7.96
N LEU A 101 8.42 -5.07 -8.74
CA LEU A 101 7.00 -5.48 -8.68
C LEU A 101 6.81 -6.93 -9.14
N GLU A 102 7.41 -7.33 -10.26
CA GLU A 102 7.35 -8.70 -10.78
C GLU A 102 7.98 -9.70 -9.79
N ALA A 103 9.11 -9.35 -9.18
CA ALA A 103 9.76 -10.17 -8.16
C ALA A 103 8.89 -10.30 -6.91
N THR A 104 8.28 -9.21 -6.44
CA THR A 104 7.37 -9.21 -5.30
C THR A 104 6.17 -10.11 -5.57
N LYS A 105 5.52 -9.98 -6.73
CA LYS A 105 4.38 -10.81 -7.11
C LYS A 105 4.75 -12.29 -7.17
N ARG A 106 5.87 -12.62 -7.82
CA ARG A 106 6.36 -14.00 -7.92
C ARG A 106 6.60 -14.60 -6.53
N SER A 107 7.34 -13.90 -5.68
CA SER A 107 7.64 -14.37 -4.31
C SER A 107 6.37 -14.55 -3.48
N TYR A 108 5.41 -13.65 -3.61
CA TYR A 108 4.11 -13.77 -2.95
C TYR A 108 3.34 -15.02 -3.41
N LEU A 109 3.21 -15.23 -4.73
CA LEU A 109 2.50 -16.38 -5.28
C LEU A 109 3.15 -17.72 -4.93
N GLU A 110 4.48 -17.78 -4.92
CA GLU A 110 5.22 -18.96 -4.46
C GLU A 110 4.88 -19.32 -3.01
N GLN A 111 4.84 -18.32 -2.13
CA GLN A 111 4.47 -18.52 -0.73
C GLN A 111 3.00 -18.91 -0.56
N ILE A 112 2.09 -18.34 -1.37
CA ILE A 112 0.68 -18.73 -1.39
C ILE A 112 0.50 -20.19 -1.79
N GLU A 113 1.26 -20.69 -2.78
CA GLU A 113 1.19 -22.10 -3.18
C GLU A 113 1.72 -23.03 -2.10
N VAL A 114 2.77 -22.64 -1.36
CA VAL A 114 3.23 -23.39 -0.16
C VAL A 114 2.12 -23.44 0.88
N ILE A 115 1.50 -22.30 1.18
CA ILE A 115 0.40 -22.20 2.16
C ILE A 115 -0.79 -23.06 1.75
N LYS A 116 -1.17 -22.99 0.48
CA LYS A 116 -2.28 -23.76 -0.10
C LYS A 116 -2.04 -25.26 0.08
N LYS A 117 -0.84 -25.74 -0.29
CA LYS A 117 -0.48 -27.16 -0.14
C LYS A 117 -0.53 -27.59 1.32
N ALA A 118 0.02 -26.79 2.23
CA ALA A 118 0.02 -27.09 3.66
C ALA A 118 -1.41 -27.20 4.25
N ILE A 119 -2.33 -26.32 3.81
CA ILE A 119 -3.75 -26.39 4.19
C ILE A 119 -4.40 -27.65 3.61
N GLU A 120 -4.17 -27.96 2.33
CA GLU A 120 -4.74 -29.14 1.65
C GLU A 120 -4.25 -30.47 2.27
N THR A 121 -2.99 -30.53 2.71
CA THR A 121 -2.42 -31.72 3.37
C THR A 121 -2.66 -31.76 4.87
N ASN A 122 -3.35 -30.76 5.43
CA ASN A 122 -3.56 -30.57 6.87
C ASN A 122 -2.24 -30.68 7.66
N ASP A 123 -1.20 -30.00 7.17
CA ASP A 123 0.15 -30.05 7.73
C ASP A 123 0.18 -29.49 9.17
N PRO A 124 0.50 -30.30 10.19
CA PRO A 124 0.50 -29.87 11.58
C PRO A 124 1.62 -28.88 11.91
N SER A 125 2.64 -28.73 11.05
CA SER A 125 3.72 -27.76 11.23
C SER A 125 3.33 -26.34 10.80
N MET A 126 2.22 -26.21 10.07
CA MET A 126 1.75 -24.92 9.59
C MET A 126 1.07 -24.14 10.73
N PRO A 127 1.55 -22.94 11.11
CA PRO A 127 0.90 -22.16 12.15
C PRO A 127 -0.50 -21.73 11.69
N THR A 128 -1.51 -21.94 12.52
CA THR A 128 -2.85 -21.38 12.28
C THR A 128 -2.88 -19.91 12.67
N ILE A 129 -3.61 -19.11 11.90
CA ILE A 129 -3.78 -17.68 12.21
C ILE A 129 -5.15 -17.52 12.87
N SER A 130 -5.17 -16.94 14.07
CA SER A 130 -6.43 -16.69 14.77
C SER A 130 -7.00 -15.31 14.41
N PRO A 131 -8.31 -15.08 14.63
CA PRO A 131 -8.90 -13.74 14.50
C PRO A 131 -8.20 -12.68 15.38
N ASN A 132 -7.69 -13.06 16.55
CA ASN A 132 -6.92 -12.16 17.41
C ASN A 132 -5.58 -11.77 16.78
N ASP A 133 -4.95 -12.68 16.04
CA ASP A 133 -3.71 -12.38 15.32
C ASP A 133 -3.98 -11.43 14.16
N ILE A 134 -5.12 -11.54 13.48
CA ILE A 134 -5.55 -10.57 12.47
C ILE A 134 -5.68 -9.17 13.05
N ALA A 135 -6.30 -9.02 14.22
CA ALA A 135 -6.40 -7.73 14.88
C ALA A 135 -5.02 -7.14 15.22
N LYS A 136 -4.06 -7.98 15.65
CA LYS A 136 -2.68 -7.55 15.91
C LYS A 136 -1.95 -7.12 14.62
N LEU A 137 -2.05 -7.93 13.57
CA LEU A 137 -1.44 -7.64 12.26
C LEU A 137 -1.99 -6.33 11.68
N GLU A 138 -3.29 -6.10 11.85
CA GLU A 138 -3.92 -4.85 11.46
C GLU A 138 -3.39 -3.64 12.25
N GLN A 139 -3.22 -3.77 13.57
CA GLN A 139 -2.58 -2.71 14.37
C GLN A 139 -1.12 -2.48 13.96
N GLN A 140 -0.38 -3.54 13.59
CA GLN A 140 0.98 -3.40 13.07
C GLN A 140 1.00 -2.53 11.81
N LEU A 141 0.07 -2.74 10.87
CA LEU A 141 -0.06 -1.90 9.68
C LEU A 141 -0.32 -0.42 10.03
N TYR A 142 -1.14 -0.13 11.03
CA TYR A 142 -1.43 1.26 11.43
C TYR A 142 -0.29 1.96 12.14
N ASN A 143 0.63 1.18 12.72
CA ASN A 143 1.79 1.71 13.41
C ASN A 143 3.00 1.92 12.46
N LEU A 144 2.86 1.62 11.17
CA LEU A 144 3.89 1.90 10.17
C LEU A 144 4.14 3.43 10.09
N PRO A 145 5.39 3.90 10.25
CA PRO A 145 5.73 5.33 10.33
C PRO A 145 5.27 6.20 9.16
N ILE A 146 5.33 5.66 7.95
CA ILE A 146 5.09 6.35 6.69
C ILE A 146 3.65 6.11 6.24
N ASN A 147 3.28 4.84 6.04
CA ASN A 147 2.00 4.48 5.41
C ASN A 147 0.88 4.17 6.41
N GLY A 148 1.18 4.00 7.71
CA GLY A 148 0.21 3.47 8.67
C GLY A 148 -1.01 4.36 8.88
N HIS A 149 -0.81 5.69 8.94
CA HIS A 149 -1.92 6.63 9.02
C HIS A 149 -2.83 6.55 7.77
N THR A 150 -2.23 6.46 6.58
CA THR A 150 -2.97 6.35 5.32
C THR A 150 -3.79 5.07 5.26
N LEU A 151 -3.20 3.93 5.66
CA LEU A 151 -3.89 2.64 5.72
C LEU A 151 -5.08 2.67 6.68
N LYS A 152 -4.90 3.28 7.87
CA LYS A 152 -5.99 3.45 8.84
C LYS A 152 -7.12 4.30 8.29
N LYS A 153 -6.78 5.42 7.64
CA LYS A 153 -7.76 6.33 7.03
C LYS A 153 -8.58 5.62 5.95
N ILE A 154 -7.94 4.87 5.05
CA ILE A 154 -8.63 4.12 3.99
C ILE A 154 -9.64 3.13 4.59
N LYS A 155 -9.27 2.39 5.64
CA LYS A 155 -10.22 1.49 6.31
C LYS A 155 -11.39 2.26 6.93
N ASP A 156 -11.12 3.34 7.66
CA ASP A 156 -12.17 4.11 8.32
C ASP A 156 -13.17 4.67 7.30
N GLU A 157 -12.69 5.09 6.13
CA GLU A 157 -13.52 5.54 5.02
C GLU A 157 -14.33 4.40 4.41
N ALA A 158 -13.72 3.23 4.18
CA ALA A 158 -14.43 2.04 3.71
C ALA A 158 -15.56 1.63 4.69
N LYS A 159 -15.29 1.65 5.99
CA LYS A 159 -16.28 1.35 7.05
C LYS A 159 -17.43 2.35 7.05
N ARG A 160 -17.13 3.65 6.91
CA ARG A 160 -18.17 4.69 6.80
C ARG A 160 -19.03 4.50 5.55
N SER A 161 -18.40 4.21 4.42
CA SER A 161 -19.09 3.97 3.14
C SER A 161 -20.05 2.79 3.26
N GLN A 162 -19.60 1.66 3.79
CA GLN A 162 -20.46 0.50 4.05
C GLN A 162 -21.64 0.85 4.96
N ASN A 163 -21.38 1.51 6.09
CA ASN A 163 -22.43 1.93 7.02
C ASN A 163 -23.47 2.85 6.35
N ASN A 164 -23.04 3.73 5.44
CA ASN A 164 -23.95 4.58 4.67
C ASN A 164 -24.79 3.75 3.69
N VAL A 165 -24.20 2.78 2.97
CA VAL A 165 -24.95 1.88 2.07
C VAL A 165 -26.03 1.11 2.82
N PHE A 166 -25.75 0.63 4.04
CA PHE A 166 -26.75 -0.06 4.86
C PHE A 166 -27.83 0.89 5.39
N ARG A 167 -27.49 2.14 5.74
CA ARG A 167 -28.46 3.15 6.19
C ARG A 167 -29.51 3.52 5.14
N TYR A 168 -29.17 3.45 3.85
CA TYR A 168 -30.10 3.82 2.76
C TYR A 168 -30.82 2.65 2.11
N ARG A 169 -30.59 1.40 2.56
CA ARG A 169 -31.24 0.21 1.98
C ARG A 169 -32.60 -0.17 2.58
N GLU A 170 -33.05 0.46 3.67
CA GLU A 170 -34.41 0.28 4.17
C GLU A 170 -35.09 1.62 4.46
N SER A 171 -35.65 2.22 3.42
CA SER A 171 -36.85 3.05 3.55
C SER A 171 -37.98 2.33 2.84
N TYR A 172 -38.62 1.39 3.53
CA TYR A 172 -39.91 0.88 3.08
C TYR A 172 -40.84 2.10 2.97
N TYR A 173 -41.22 2.46 1.75
CA TYR A 173 -42.33 3.37 1.53
C TYR A 173 -43.57 2.72 2.17
N SER A 174 -43.89 3.15 3.40
CA SER A 174 -45.23 2.97 3.95
C SER A 174 -46.15 3.78 3.05
N ARG A 175 -46.75 3.11 2.06
CA ARG A 175 -47.77 3.71 1.20
C ARG A 175 -48.93 4.09 2.12
N SER A 176 -48.98 5.37 2.48
CA SER A 176 -50.10 6.00 3.14
C SER A 176 -51.40 5.50 2.51
N LYS A 177 -52.22 4.78 3.30
CA LYS A 177 -53.54 4.28 2.90
C LYS A 177 -54.51 5.45 2.78
N ASN A 178 -54.31 6.34 1.81
CA ASN A 178 -55.23 7.43 1.51
C ASN A 178 -55.51 7.48 0.01
N PHE A 179 -56.10 6.43 -0.54
CA PHE A 179 -56.77 6.50 -1.85
C PHE A 179 -57.99 5.58 -1.86
N ILE A 180 -59.10 6.08 -1.31
CA ILE A 180 -60.42 5.74 -1.83
C ILE A 180 -61.12 7.07 -2.12
N SER A 181 -60.83 7.61 -3.31
CA SER A 181 -61.63 8.65 -3.95
C SER A 181 -62.97 8.02 -4.34
N SER A 182 -64.01 8.34 -3.58
CA SER A 182 -65.37 7.80 -3.64
C SER A 182 -66.21 8.34 -4.80
N THR A 183 -65.74 8.21 -6.04
CA THR A 183 -66.50 8.70 -7.23
C THR A 183 -66.95 7.59 -8.18
N PHE A 184 -66.52 6.34 -8.01
CA PHE A 184 -66.91 5.23 -8.90
C PHE A 184 -68.10 4.38 -8.43
N ALA A 185 -68.69 4.65 -7.26
CA ALA A 185 -69.82 3.89 -6.71
C ALA A 185 -71.23 4.42 -7.10
N LYS A 186 -71.35 5.29 -8.12
CA LYS A 186 -72.65 5.89 -8.52
C LYS A 186 -73.10 5.62 -9.95
N ILE A 187 -72.41 4.77 -10.72
CA ILE A 187 -72.73 4.55 -12.16
C ILE A 187 -73.34 3.17 -12.47
N PHE A 188 -73.45 2.26 -11.51
CA PHE A 188 -74.25 1.04 -11.69
C PHE A 188 -75.33 0.93 -10.61
N ARG A 189 -76.53 1.38 -10.96
CA ARG A 189 -77.79 0.99 -10.34
C ARG A 189 -78.82 0.78 -11.45
#